data_AF-A0A814RTT0-F1
#
_entry.id   AF-A0A814RTT0-F1
#
_cell.length_a   1.000
_cell.length_b   1.000
_cell.length_c   1.000
_cell.angle_alpha   90.00
_cell.angle_beta   90.00
_cell.angle_gamma   90.00
#
_symmetry.space_group_name_H-M   'P 1'
#
loop_
_entity.id
_entity.type
_entity.pdbx_description
1 polymer ?
#
loop_
_entity_poly.entity_id
_entity_poly.type
_entity_poly.pdbx_seq_one_letter_code
_entity_poly.pdbx_strand_id
1 'polypeptide(L)'
;MSDEDEPKLLHQYDMDHNRRRLSEIKSELQGLMRQKKKYDEEKLKQDADFLQSEINDLRNSIFDINKEINNQTQTKKKLHVQMTNLRSRSRLRYTNLAIALRDKRRYEVELKKENKTEEYRDLARGEIRSIDAALPILKEEDEYKARLKSAEDAQQAATVKRKKLEENLNKNLRKQTEIKQLLGENAEKLPTIEAS
;
A
#
# COMPACT_ATOMS: atom_id res chain seq x y z
N MET A 1 66.78 2.15 63.64
CA MET A 1 65.94 1.50 62.62
C MET A 1 66.83 0.43 62.02
N SER A 2 66.42 -0.83 62.06
CA SER A 2 67.21 -1.93 61.48
C SER A 2 67.13 -1.88 59.96
N ASP A 3 68.23 -2.24 59.28
CA ASP A 3 68.33 -2.30 57.82
C ASP A 3 67.28 -3.23 57.15
N GLU A 4 66.51 -4.00 57.94
CA GLU A 4 65.41 -4.87 57.49
C GLU A 4 64.03 -4.17 57.40
N ASP A 5 63.86 -2.96 57.94
CA ASP A 5 62.55 -2.26 57.97
C ASP A 5 62.30 -1.40 56.72
N GLU A 6 63.36 -0.94 56.07
CA GLU A 6 63.32 -0.11 54.86
C GLU A 6 62.68 -0.81 53.64
N PRO A 7 62.99 -2.09 53.31
CA PRO A 7 62.34 -2.79 52.20
C PRO A 7 60.86 -3.10 52.47
N LYS A 8 60.44 -3.26 53.73
CA LYS A 8 59.03 -3.49 54.10
C LYS A 8 58.18 -2.23 53.92
N LEU A 9 58.71 -1.06 54.29
CA LEU A 9 58.04 0.22 54.09
C LEU A 9 57.89 0.58 52.61
N LEU A 10 58.92 0.31 51.79
CA LEU A 10 58.86 0.50 50.34
C LEU A 10 57.80 -0.41 49.70
N HIS A 11 57.76 -1.69 50.09
CA HIS A 11 56.76 -2.63 49.58
C HIS A 11 55.32 -2.22 49.98
N GLN A 12 55.12 -1.73 51.19
CA GLN A 12 53.81 -1.25 51.64
C GLN A 12 53.36 0.00 50.87
N TYR A 13 54.28 0.93 50.60
CA TYR A 13 54.01 2.10 49.76
C TYR A 13 53.61 1.71 48.33
N ASP A 14 54.33 0.78 47.71
CA ASP A 14 54.01 0.27 46.37
C ASP A 14 52.64 -0.41 46.33
N MET A 15 52.30 -1.18 47.37
CA MET A 15 50.99 -1.84 47.48
C MET A 15 49.86 -0.83 47.64
N ASP A 16 50.03 0.22 48.45
CA ASP A 16 49.03 1.26 48.63
C ASP A 16 48.90 2.15 47.38
N HIS A 17 50.00 2.43 46.69
CA HIS A 17 49.99 3.14 45.41
C HIS A 17 49.25 2.33 44.34
N ASN A 18 49.52 1.03 44.23
CA ASN A 18 48.83 0.13 43.33
C ASN A 18 47.34 -0.01 43.66
N ARG A 19 46.95 -0.03 44.95
CA ARG A 19 45.54 -0.03 45.37
C ARG A 19 44.82 1.25 44.94
N ARG A 20 45.46 2.42 45.09
CA ARG A 20 44.88 3.70 44.64
C ARG A 20 44.70 3.71 43.13
N ARG A 21 45.73 3.35 42.36
CA ARG A 21 45.62 3.27 40.88
C ARG A 21 44.55 2.27 40.44
N LEU A 22 44.43 1.12 41.10
CA LEU A 22 43.37 0.15 40.81
C LEU A 22 41.98 0.73 41.09
N SER A 23 41.82 1.49 42.18
CA SER A 23 40.57 2.16 42.51
C SER A 23 40.21 3.25 41.50
N GLU A 24 41.19 4.05 41.07
CA GLU A 24 41.04 5.06 40.01
C GLU A 24 40.60 4.41 38.69
N ILE A 25 41.30 3.36 38.24
CA ILE A 25 40.96 2.62 37.02
C ILE A 25 39.55 2.00 37.11
N LYS A 26 39.18 1.42 38.27
CA LYS A 26 37.82 0.87 38.47
C LYS A 26 36.76 1.98 38.36
N SER A 27 37.02 3.16 38.93
CA SER A 27 36.12 4.31 38.86
C SER A 27 35.98 4.84 37.42
N GLU A 28 37.08 4.99 36.71
CA GLU A 28 37.10 5.39 35.29
C GLU A 28 36.35 4.39 34.42
N LEU A 29 36.58 3.09 34.61
CA LEU A 29 35.88 2.03 33.89
C LEU A 29 34.37 2.09 34.14
N GLN A 30 33.94 2.26 35.39
CA GLN A 30 32.52 2.43 35.72
C GLN A 30 31.94 3.71 35.08
N GLY A 31 32.71 4.80 35.06
CA GLY A 31 32.34 6.05 34.40
C GLY A 31 32.11 5.85 32.90
N LEU A 32 33.06 5.22 32.21
CA LEU A 32 32.97 4.90 30.78
C LEU A 32 31.82 3.93 30.48
N MET A 33 31.58 2.92 31.32
CA MET A 33 30.44 2.02 31.16
C MET A 33 29.10 2.75 31.27
N ARG A 34 28.97 3.70 32.21
CA ARG A 34 27.77 4.54 32.34
C ARG A 34 27.59 5.46 31.13
N GLN A 35 28.68 6.05 30.62
CA GLN A 35 28.63 6.91 29.42
C GLN A 35 28.22 6.12 28.18
N LYS A 36 28.82 4.94 27.96
CA LYS A 36 28.44 4.05 26.86
C LYS A 36 26.97 3.66 26.94
N LYS A 37 26.49 3.27 28.13
CA LYS A 37 25.07 2.92 28.34
C LYS A 37 24.13 4.09 28.00
N LYS A 38 24.43 5.30 28.47
CA LYS A 38 23.64 6.50 28.14
C LYS A 38 23.61 6.77 26.64
N TYR A 39 24.76 6.67 25.98
CA TYR A 39 24.85 6.84 24.54
C TYR A 39 24.03 5.80 23.77
N ASP A 40 24.14 4.52 24.15
CA ASP A 40 23.38 3.43 23.52
C ASP A 40 21.86 3.63 23.74
N GLU A 41 21.43 4.06 24.93
CA GLU A 41 20.02 4.39 25.21
C GLU A 41 19.52 5.59 24.39
N GLU A 42 20.30 6.66 24.28
CA GLU A 42 19.95 7.85 23.49
C GLU A 42 19.83 7.50 22.00
N LYS A 43 20.77 6.72 21.48
CA LYS A 43 20.74 6.26 20.10
C LYS A 43 19.52 5.38 19.81
N LEU A 44 19.20 4.43 20.69
CA LEU A 44 18.01 3.59 20.55
C LEU A 44 16.71 4.40 20.62
N LYS A 45 16.66 5.47 21.44
CA LYS A 45 15.50 6.40 21.47
C LYS A 45 15.35 7.16 20.15
N GLN A 46 16.45 7.68 19.61
CA GLN A 46 16.43 8.36 18.31
C GLN A 46 15.95 7.43 17.19
N ASP A 47 16.45 6.18 17.15
CA ASP A 47 16.01 5.17 16.19
C ASP A 47 14.51 4.82 16.37
N ALA A 48 14.02 4.77 17.61
CA ALA A 48 12.60 4.53 17.92
C ALA A 48 11.71 5.67 17.42
N ASP A 49 12.11 6.92 17.63
CA ASP A 49 11.38 8.12 17.18
C ASP A 49 11.34 8.20 15.66
N PHE A 50 12.47 7.91 15.01
CA PHE A 50 12.55 7.85 13.55
C PHE A 50 11.60 6.78 12.98
N LEU A 51 11.65 5.55 13.52
CA LEU A 51 10.73 4.48 13.11
C LEU A 51 9.27 4.85 13.38
N GLN A 52 8.97 5.55 14.47
CA GLN A 52 7.62 5.99 14.79
C GLN A 52 7.10 7.00 13.75
N SER A 53 7.95 7.91 13.28
CA SER A 53 7.62 8.82 12.16
C SER A 53 7.34 8.03 10.88
N GLU A 54 8.24 7.11 10.51
CA GLU A 54 8.10 6.30 9.29
C GLU A 54 6.83 5.43 9.32
N ILE A 55 6.48 4.87 10.48
CA ILE A 55 5.23 4.13 10.70
C ILE A 55 4.00 5.03 10.45
N ASN A 56 4.03 6.29 10.92
CA ASN A 56 2.93 7.22 10.72
C ASN A 56 2.78 7.59 9.24
N ASP A 57 3.88 7.83 8.54
CA ASP A 57 3.88 8.13 7.10
C ASP A 57 3.35 6.95 6.27
N LEU A 58 3.74 5.73 6.63
CA LEU A 58 3.23 4.50 6.00
C LEU A 58 1.73 4.32 6.27
N ARG A 59 1.25 4.59 7.48
CA ARG A 59 -0.19 4.55 7.81
C ARG A 59 -0.99 5.56 7.00
N ASN A 60 -0.50 6.79 6.88
CA ASN A 60 -1.13 7.83 6.06
C ASN A 60 -1.17 7.42 4.59
N SER A 61 -0.06 6.88 4.06
CA SER A 61 0.01 6.39 2.68
C SER A 61 -0.96 5.23 2.41
N ILE A 62 -1.10 4.30 3.36
CA ILE A 62 -2.09 3.20 3.26
C ILE A 62 -3.52 3.75 3.30
N PHE A 63 -3.78 4.75 4.15
CA PHE A 63 -5.09 5.40 4.22
C PHE A 63 -5.48 6.04 2.89
N ASP A 64 -4.56 6.79 2.27
CA ASP A 64 -4.80 7.43 0.97
C ASP A 64 -5.05 6.41 -0.15
N ILE A 65 -4.27 5.32 -0.19
CA ILE A 65 -4.50 4.24 -1.17
C ILE A 65 -5.84 3.55 -0.93
N ASN A 66 -6.27 3.35 0.32
CA ASN A 66 -7.59 2.78 0.60
C ASN A 66 -8.71 3.72 0.11
N LYS A 67 -8.54 5.03 0.25
CA LYS A 67 -9.46 6.02 -0.31
C LYS A 67 -9.51 5.93 -1.84
N GLU A 68 -8.36 5.77 -2.49
CA GLU A 68 -8.26 5.57 -3.94
C GLU A 68 -8.98 4.29 -4.39
N ILE A 69 -8.73 3.16 -3.74
CA ILE A 69 -9.40 1.87 -4.02
C ILE A 69 -10.93 2.00 -3.87
N ASN A 70 -11.40 2.71 -2.84
CA ASN A 70 -12.83 2.95 -2.64
C ASN A 70 -13.44 3.79 -3.78
N ASN A 71 -12.76 4.86 -4.20
CA ASN A 71 -13.19 5.69 -5.33
C ASN A 71 -13.23 4.90 -6.64
N GLN A 72 -12.21 4.07 -6.89
CA GLN A 72 -12.16 3.19 -8.06
C GLN A 72 -13.28 2.14 -8.02
N THR A 73 -13.57 1.56 -6.85
CA THR A 73 -14.68 0.62 -6.66
C THR A 73 -16.03 1.26 -6.97
N GLN A 74 -16.26 2.50 -6.53
CA GLN A 74 -17.47 3.24 -6.86
C GLN A 74 -17.57 3.55 -8.35
N THR A 75 -16.45 3.94 -8.97
CA THR A 75 -16.37 4.21 -10.42
C THR A 75 -16.69 2.94 -11.22
N LYS A 76 -16.12 1.80 -10.84
CA LYS A 76 -16.40 0.50 -11.44
C LYS A 76 -17.89 0.14 -11.33
N LYS A 77 -18.52 0.34 -10.17
CA LYS A 77 -19.96 0.10 -10.00
C LYS A 77 -20.80 0.97 -10.94
N LYS A 78 -20.48 2.26 -11.05
CA LYS A 78 -21.17 3.19 -11.97
C LYS A 78 -21.02 2.75 -13.43
N LEU A 79 -19.81 2.41 -13.85
CA LEU A 79 -19.53 1.90 -15.20
C LEU A 79 -20.28 0.60 -15.50
N HIS A 80 -20.36 -0.31 -14.52
CA HIS A 80 -21.09 -1.57 -14.69
C HIS A 80 -22.60 -1.35 -14.89
N VAL A 81 -23.20 -0.44 -14.11
CA VAL A 81 -24.60 -0.04 -14.30
C VAL A 81 -24.81 0.60 -15.67
N GLN A 82 -23.93 1.51 -16.09
CA GLN A 82 -24.00 2.15 -17.41
C GLN A 82 -23.89 1.11 -18.54
N MET A 83 -22.97 0.14 -18.44
CA MET A 83 -22.82 -0.93 -19.41
C MET A 83 -24.06 -1.85 -19.45
N THR A 84 -24.68 -2.12 -18.30
CA THR A 84 -25.91 -2.92 -18.22
C THR A 84 -27.08 -2.21 -18.90
N ASN A 85 -27.23 -0.91 -18.65
CA ASN A 85 -28.25 -0.08 -19.29
C ASN A 85 -28.04 0.01 -20.81
N LEU A 86 -26.79 0.18 -21.26
CA LEU A 86 -26.45 0.18 -22.68
C LEU A 86 -26.77 -1.15 -23.33
N ARG A 87 -26.38 -2.28 -22.74
CA ARG A 87 -26.72 -3.60 -23.28
C ARG A 87 -28.23 -3.83 -23.39
N SER A 88 -29.00 -3.38 -22.40
CA SER A 88 -30.47 -3.44 -22.45
C SER A 88 -31.02 -2.59 -23.60
N ARG A 89 -30.49 -1.38 -23.80
CA ARG A 89 -30.88 -0.49 -24.90
C ARG A 89 -30.48 -1.05 -26.27
N SER A 90 -29.28 -1.60 -26.39
CA SER A 90 -28.79 -2.29 -27.59
C SER A 90 -29.69 -3.46 -27.95
N ARG A 91 -30.00 -4.33 -26.97
CA ARG A 91 -30.91 -5.48 -27.16
C ARG A 91 -32.26 -5.05 -27.71
N LEU A 92 -32.88 -4.03 -27.11
CA LEU A 92 -34.17 -3.50 -27.58
C LEU A 92 -34.09 -3.00 -29.03
N ARG A 93 -33.01 -2.30 -29.39
CA ARG A 93 -32.83 -1.81 -30.76
C ARG A 93 -32.55 -2.95 -31.74
N TYR A 94 -31.78 -3.96 -31.36
CA TYR A 94 -31.57 -5.14 -32.18
C TYR A 94 -32.84 -5.93 -32.41
N THR A 95 -33.69 -6.11 -31.38
CA THR A 95 -34.99 -6.76 -31.56
C THR A 95 -35.88 -5.94 -32.49
N ASN A 96 -35.91 -4.62 -32.34
CA ASN A 96 -36.69 -3.75 -33.23
C ASN A 96 -36.17 -3.81 -34.68
N LEU A 97 -34.85 -3.82 -34.87
CA LEU A 97 -34.23 -3.97 -36.17
C LEU A 97 -34.53 -5.36 -36.79
N ALA A 98 -34.48 -6.43 -36.00
CA ALA A 98 -34.78 -7.77 -36.46
C ALA A 98 -36.26 -7.91 -36.88
N ILE A 99 -37.18 -7.27 -36.15
CA ILE A 99 -38.60 -7.16 -36.52
C ILE A 99 -38.73 -6.41 -37.84
N ALA A 100 -38.12 -5.22 -37.94
CA ALA A 100 -38.16 -4.41 -39.16
C ALA A 100 -37.63 -5.18 -40.39
N LEU A 101 -36.47 -5.86 -40.26
CA LEU A 101 -35.91 -6.70 -41.33
C LEU A 101 -36.83 -7.88 -41.71
N ARG A 102 -37.56 -8.45 -40.76
CA ARG A 102 -38.53 -9.52 -41.03
C ARG A 102 -39.73 -8.99 -41.79
N ASP A 103 -40.25 -7.85 -41.37
CA ASP A 103 -41.39 -7.18 -42.02
C ASP A 103 -40.99 -6.75 -43.44
N LYS A 104 -39.79 -6.16 -43.62
CA LYS A 104 -39.21 -5.89 -44.94
C LYS A 104 -39.27 -7.08 -45.87
N ARG A 105 -38.81 -8.25 -45.40
CA ARG A 105 -38.78 -9.47 -46.22
C ARG A 105 -40.19 -9.95 -46.58
N ARG A 106 -41.15 -9.85 -45.66
CA ARG A 106 -42.57 -10.17 -45.95
C ARG A 106 -43.10 -9.25 -47.03
N TYR A 107 -42.85 -7.96 -46.87
CA TYR A 107 -43.22 -6.95 -47.83
C TYR A 107 -42.54 -7.21 -49.20
N GLU A 108 -41.22 -7.37 -49.30
CA GLU A 108 -40.54 -7.69 -50.57
C GLU A 108 -41.16 -8.90 -51.31
N VAL A 109 -41.68 -9.89 -50.58
CA VAL A 109 -42.43 -11.02 -51.15
C VAL A 109 -43.81 -10.61 -51.67
N GLU A 110 -44.54 -9.75 -50.98
CA GLU A 110 -45.81 -9.17 -51.45
C GLU A 110 -45.62 -8.21 -52.63
N LEU A 111 -44.54 -7.42 -52.66
CA LEU A 111 -44.21 -6.51 -53.76
C LEU A 111 -44.00 -7.25 -55.07
N LYS A 112 -43.32 -8.40 -55.02
CA LYS A 112 -43.18 -9.32 -56.17
C LYS A 112 -44.53 -9.83 -56.68
N LYS A 113 -45.58 -9.79 -55.87
CA LYS A 113 -46.94 -10.17 -56.26
C LYS A 113 -47.77 -8.99 -56.80
N GLU A 114 -47.56 -7.76 -56.33
CA GLU A 114 -48.48 -6.63 -56.57
C GLU A 114 -47.93 -5.42 -57.35
N ASN A 115 -46.65 -5.37 -57.73
CA ASN A 115 -46.08 -4.28 -58.57
C ASN A 115 -46.22 -2.84 -57.97
N LYS A 116 -46.25 -2.70 -56.64
CA LYS A 116 -46.32 -1.40 -55.93
C LYS A 116 -44.92 -0.88 -55.58
N THR A 117 -44.58 0.36 -55.97
CA THR A 117 -43.17 0.86 -55.93
C THR A 117 -42.90 2.05 -54.99
N GLU A 118 -43.89 2.89 -54.67
CA GLU A 118 -43.67 4.15 -53.92
C GLU A 118 -43.65 3.95 -52.39
N GLU A 119 -44.63 3.24 -51.81
CA GLU A 119 -44.71 2.96 -50.36
C GLU A 119 -43.47 2.23 -49.82
N TYR A 120 -42.76 1.50 -50.68
CA TYR A 120 -41.57 0.73 -50.32
C TYR A 120 -40.31 1.55 -50.15
N ARG A 121 -40.18 2.66 -50.88
CA ARG A 121 -39.02 3.55 -50.71
C ARG A 121 -39.05 4.19 -49.33
N ASP A 122 -40.23 4.52 -48.82
CA ASP A 122 -40.37 5.13 -47.50
C ASP A 122 -40.16 4.13 -46.35
N LEU A 123 -40.62 2.89 -46.49
CA LEU A 123 -40.30 1.79 -45.57
C LEU A 123 -38.80 1.48 -45.54
N ALA A 124 -38.14 1.33 -46.70
CA ALA A 124 -36.70 1.07 -46.78
C ALA A 124 -35.87 2.23 -46.19
N ARG A 125 -36.31 3.49 -46.36
CA ARG A 125 -35.70 4.67 -45.73
C ARG A 125 -35.93 4.70 -44.22
N GLY A 126 -37.03 4.15 -43.71
CA GLY A 126 -37.27 3.99 -42.27
C GLY A 126 -36.31 2.98 -41.63
N GLU A 127 -36.03 1.88 -42.33
CA GLU A 127 -35.15 0.81 -41.85
C GLU A 127 -33.67 1.16 -41.87
N ILE A 128 -33.17 1.85 -42.91
CA ILE A 128 -31.79 2.34 -42.95
C ILE A 128 -31.51 3.30 -41.79
N ARG A 129 -32.49 4.18 -41.48
CA ARG A 129 -32.43 5.07 -40.30
C ARG A 129 -32.34 4.29 -38.97
N SER A 130 -32.92 3.10 -38.88
CA SER A 130 -32.83 2.24 -37.68
C SER A 130 -31.45 1.59 -37.51
N ILE A 131 -30.77 1.26 -38.61
CA ILE A 131 -29.41 0.70 -38.61
C ILE A 131 -28.38 1.79 -38.27
N ASP A 132 -28.51 2.97 -38.88
CA ASP A 132 -27.65 4.13 -38.59
C ASP A 132 -27.79 4.57 -37.13
N ALA A 133 -28.97 4.38 -36.53
CA ALA A 133 -29.20 4.63 -35.11
C ALA A 133 -28.59 3.57 -34.17
N ALA A 134 -28.23 2.39 -34.66
CA ALA A 134 -27.66 1.31 -33.84
C ALA A 134 -26.11 1.34 -33.78
N LEU A 135 -25.45 1.81 -34.84
CA LEU A 135 -23.97 1.89 -34.93
C LEU A 135 -23.29 2.73 -33.82
N PRO A 136 -23.82 3.91 -33.41
CA PRO A 136 -23.21 4.70 -32.33
C PRO A 136 -23.20 3.97 -30.99
N ILE A 137 -24.22 3.15 -30.71
CA ILE A 137 -24.37 2.46 -29.43
C ILE A 137 -23.35 1.32 -29.29
N LEU A 138 -22.99 0.67 -30.39
CA LEU A 138 -21.92 -0.33 -30.41
C LEU A 138 -20.55 0.30 -30.08
N LYS A 139 -20.28 1.48 -30.65
CA LYS A 139 -19.06 2.24 -30.34
C LYS A 139 -19.03 2.66 -28.86
N GLU A 140 -20.16 3.15 -28.34
CA GLU A 140 -20.30 3.45 -26.91
C GLU A 140 -20.03 2.20 -26.06
N GLU A 141 -20.59 1.03 -26.40
CA GLU A 141 -20.38 -0.20 -25.62
C GLU A 141 -18.89 -0.58 -25.53
N ASP A 142 -18.16 -0.48 -26.63
CA ASP A 142 -16.72 -0.81 -26.64
C ASP A 142 -15.88 0.22 -25.87
N GLU A 143 -16.24 1.50 -25.93
CA GLU A 143 -15.64 2.54 -25.07
C GLU A 143 -15.88 2.26 -23.58
N TYR A 144 -17.10 1.85 -23.19
CA TYR A 144 -17.41 1.50 -21.81
C TYR A 144 -16.68 0.24 -21.35
N LYS A 145 -16.51 -0.77 -22.21
CA LYS A 145 -15.67 -1.94 -21.91
C LYS A 145 -14.21 -1.55 -21.68
N ALA A 146 -13.65 -0.67 -22.52
CA ALA A 146 -12.28 -0.19 -22.37
C ALA A 146 -12.10 0.59 -21.05
N ARG A 147 -13.04 1.47 -20.71
CA ARG A 147 -13.05 2.20 -19.43
C ARG A 147 -13.17 1.28 -18.22
N LEU A 148 -14.02 0.24 -18.31
CA LEU A 148 -14.17 -0.74 -17.24
C LEU A 148 -12.87 -1.50 -17.01
N LYS A 149 -12.24 -1.99 -18.08
CA LYS A 149 -10.94 -2.69 -18.01
C LYS A 149 -9.86 -1.81 -17.40
N SER A 150 -9.75 -0.56 -17.87
CA SER A 150 -8.80 0.41 -17.31
C SER A 150 -9.03 0.67 -15.81
N ALA A 151 -10.29 0.76 -15.37
CA ALA A 151 -10.62 0.93 -13.95
C ALA A 151 -10.26 -0.33 -13.12
N GLU A 152 -10.41 -1.52 -13.70
CA GLU A 152 -9.98 -2.78 -13.06
C GLU A 152 -8.47 -2.87 -12.92
N ASP A 153 -7.73 -2.53 -13.97
CA ASP A 153 -6.26 -2.53 -13.97
C ASP A 153 -5.73 -1.52 -12.93
N ALA A 154 -6.32 -0.32 -12.86
CA ALA A 154 -5.98 0.69 -11.86
C ALA A 154 -6.26 0.21 -10.42
N GLN A 155 -7.38 -0.47 -10.20
CA GLN A 155 -7.72 -1.05 -8.91
C GLN A 155 -6.75 -2.15 -8.49
N GLN A 156 -6.35 -3.01 -9.42
CA GLN A 156 -5.35 -4.04 -9.16
C GLN A 156 -4.00 -3.43 -8.81
N ALA A 157 -3.55 -2.43 -9.56
CA ALA A 157 -2.30 -1.72 -9.30
C ALA A 157 -2.30 -1.05 -7.91
N ALA A 158 -3.38 -0.36 -7.54
CA ALA A 158 -3.53 0.23 -6.21
C ALA A 158 -3.51 -0.81 -5.10
N THR A 159 -4.13 -1.98 -5.32
CA THR A 159 -4.14 -3.09 -4.35
C THR A 159 -2.73 -3.67 -4.16
N VAL A 160 -1.96 -3.84 -5.24
CA VAL A 160 -0.56 -4.30 -5.16
C VAL A 160 0.30 -3.29 -4.42
N LYS A 161 0.13 -1.99 -4.70
CA LYS A 161 0.85 -0.92 -4.00
C LYS A 161 0.52 -0.91 -2.50
N ARG A 162 -0.76 -1.10 -2.13
CA ARG A 162 -1.19 -1.20 -0.73
C ARG A 162 -0.48 -2.34 0.00
N LYS A 163 -0.45 -3.53 -0.59
CA LYS A 163 0.22 -4.71 0.01
C LYS A 163 1.69 -4.46 0.29
N LYS A 164 2.42 -3.83 -0.64
CA LYS A 164 3.84 -3.47 -0.42
C LYS A 164 4.03 -2.50 0.75
N LEU A 165 3.12 -1.53 0.89
CA LEU A 165 3.17 -0.61 2.05
C LEU A 165 2.85 -1.32 3.36
N GLU A 166 1.87 -2.23 3.37
CA GLU A 166 1.54 -3.07 4.54
C GLU A 166 2.73 -3.95 4.97
N GLU A 167 3.45 -4.53 4.01
CA GLU A 167 4.69 -5.30 4.28
C GLU A 167 5.77 -4.43 4.92
N ASN A 168 6.02 -3.23 4.39
CA ASN A 168 6.97 -2.28 4.96
C ASN A 168 6.55 -1.83 6.37
N LEU A 169 5.26 -1.55 6.57
CA LEU A 169 4.72 -1.18 7.87
C LEU A 169 4.96 -2.29 8.90
N ASN A 170 4.69 -3.54 8.54
CA ASN A 170 4.93 -4.69 9.41
C ASN A 170 6.42 -4.86 9.74
N LYS A 171 7.31 -4.64 8.78
CA LYS A 171 8.76 -4.67 9.00
C LYS A 171 9.20 -3.60 10.02
N ASN A 172 8.68 -2.38 9.90
CA ASN A 172 9.03 -1.29 10.80
C ASN A 172 8.43 -1.48 12.20
N LEU A 173 7.23 -2.04 12.32
CA LEU A 173 6.64 -2.42 13.61
C LEU A 173 7.47 -3.50 14.33
N ARG A 174 8.01 -4.48 13.60
CA ARG A 174 8.93 -5.48 14.18
C ARG A 174 10.21 -4.83 14.72
N LYS A 175 10.87 -4.00 13.91
CA LYS A 175 12.06 -3.24 14.35
C LYS A 175 11.77 -2.37 15.58
N GLN A 176 10.62 -1.70 15.61
CA GLN A 176 10.23 -0.90 16.77
C GLN A 176 10.06 -1.78 18.03
N THR A 177 9.56 -3.01 17.87
CA THR A 177 9.40 -3.96 18.97
C THR A 177 10.77 -4.44 19.48
N GLU A 178 11.69 -4.75 18.58
CA GLU A 178 13.08 -5.10 18.91
C GLU A 178 13.78 -3.97 19.67
N ILE A 179 13.65 -2.72 19.22
CA ILE A 179 14.23 -1.56 19.92
C ILE A 179 13.64 -1.39 21.32
N LYS A 180 12.32 -1.58 21.48
CA LYS A 180 11.66 -1.53 22.80
C LYS A 180 12.19 -2.62 23.73
N GLN A 181 12.44 -3.83 23.21
CA GLN A 181 13.06 -4.91 23.99
C GLN A 181 14.48 -4.54 24.43
N LEU A 182 15.31 -4.04 23.51
CA LEU A 182 16.67 -3.60 23.83
C LEU A 182 16.71 -2.46 24.86
N LEU A 183 15.78 -1.49 24.78
CA LEU A 183 15.63 -0.43 25.78
C LEU A 183 15.20 -0.99 27.15
N GLY A 184 14.33 -2.01 27.18
CA GLY A 184 13.93 -2.69 28.41
C GLY A 184 15.06 -3.51 29.04
N GLU A 185 15.77 -4.30 28.25
CA GLU A 185 16.91 -5.11 28.72
C GLU A 185 18.09 -4.26 29.20
N ASN A 186 18.33 -3.11 28.56
CA ASN A 186 19.35 -2.17 29.01
C ASN A 186 19.00 -1.51 30.34
N ALA A 187 17.72 -1.36 30.69
CA ALA A 187 17.32 -0.81 31.99
C ALA A 187 17.71 -1.74 33.17
N GLU A 188 17.69 -3.07 32.97
CA GLU A 188 17.84 -4.06 34.05
C GLU A 188 19.29 -4.46 34.37
N LYS A 189 20.27 -4.16 33.50
CA LYS A 189 21.67 -4.59 33.70
C LYS A 189 22.59 -3.40 33.96
N LEU A 190 22.92 -3.19 35.23
CA LEU A 190 24.18 -2.58 35.63
C LEU A 190 24.98 -3.67 36.34
N PRO A 191 26.14 -4.10 35.81
CA PRO A 191 27.02 -4.97 36.58
C PRO A 191 27.56 -4.15 37.76
N THR A 192 27.11 -4.48 38.96
CA THR A 192 27.81 -4.14 40.19
C THR A 192 29.18 -4.82 40.12
N ILE A 193 30.21 -4.05 39.85
CA ILE A 193 31.59 -4.51 40.06
C ILE A 193 31.77 -4.51 41.58
N GLU A 194 31.40 -5.61 42.22
CA GLU A 194 31.59 -5.79 43.66
C GLU A 194 33.08 -5.74 44.00
N ALA A 195 33.40 -4.97 45.03
CA ALA A 195 34.74 -4.86 45.57
C ALA A 195 35.07 -6.15 46.35
N SER A 196 35.85 -7.02 45.74
CA SER A 196 36.67 -8.03 46.43
C SER A 196 38.14 -7.63 46.34
#